data_AF-A0A1E7ES75-F1
#
_entry.id   AF-A0A1E7ES75-F1
#
_cell.length_a   1.000
_cell.length_b   1.000
_cell.length_c   1.000
_cell.angle_alpha   90.00
_cell.angle_beta   90.00
_cell.angle_gamma   90.00
#
_symmetry.space_group_name_H-M   'P 1'
#
loop_
_entity.id
_entity.type
_entity.pdbx_description
1 polymer ?
#
loop_
_entity_poly.entity_id
_entity_poly.type
_entity_poly.pdbx_seq_one_letter_code
_entity_poly.pdbx_strand_id
1 'polypeptide(L)'
;MIATIAHSFLLCVFLSTCLMWQVESRRPNIRIPFLSSSSSKKKYTPLVFFTFPKGYIDECDEMEKVVSEVEKEVGCQFERLDVARDPAAEAAMSLLTRERGPPFLYNRESCQIMHGSPPRTAPSRKTKDDDKEEKTIDKARVRALAKGRYLPPIGVKVNPNTKKSAPGIVVSQEDSSFDQTEVIKESSLTPEQLEGKRAMEQRAAAQTAADN
;
A
#
# COMPACT_ATOMS: atom_id res chain seq x y z
N MET A 1 -3.68 -33.41 59.55
CA MET A 1 -4.81 -32.93 58.71
C MET A 1 -4.77 -31.43 58.47
N ILE A 2 -4.55 -30.59 59.49
CA ILE A 2 -4.45 -29.13 59.32
C ILE A 2 -3.21 -28.73 58.49
N ALA A 3 -2.06 -29.37 58.74
CA ALA A 3 -0.82 -29.08 58.01
C ALA A 3 -0.91 -29.39 56.50
N THR A 4 -1.62 -30.45 56.11
CA THR A 4 -1.81 -30.81 54.69
C THR A 4 -2.73 -29.83 53.96
N ILE A 5 -3.72 -29.26 54.65
CA ILE A 5 -4.61 -28.23 54.09
C ILE A 5 -3.85 -26.93 53.87
N ALA A 6 -2.97 -26.53 54.81
CA ALA A 6 -2.16 -25.32 54.70
C ALA A 6 -1.18 -25.38 53.51
N HIS A 7 -0.53 -26.52 53.27
CA HIS A 7 0.39 -26.69 52.13
C HIS A 7 -0.34 -26.65 50.77
N SER A 8 -1.53 -27.24 50.70
CA SER A 8 -2.35 -27.20 49.49
C SER A 8 -2.79 -25.77 49.14
N PHE A 9 -3.20 -25.00 50.14
CA PHE A 9 -3.60 -23.61 49.94
C PHE A 9 -2.43 -22.72 49.47
N LEU A 10 -1.24 -22.93 50.05
CA LEU A 10 -0.03 -22.20 49.66
C LEU A 10 0.37 -22.50 48.20
N LEU A 11 0.29 -23.77 47.78
CA LEU A 11 0.56 -24.17 46.39
C LEU A 11 -0.44 -23.56 45.41
N CYS A 12 -1.73 -23.50 45.75
CA CYS A 12 -2.74 -22.86 44.90
C CYS A 12 -2.50 -21.36 44.73
N VAL A 13 -2.11 -20.64 45.79
CA VAL A 13 -1.79 -19.21 45.71
C VAL A 13 -0.51 -18.99 44.89
N PHE A 14 0.50 -19.85 45.03
CA PHE A 14 1.75 -19.76 44.28
C PHE A 14 1.54 -20.04 42.79
N LEU A 15 0.75 -21.07 42.44
CA LEU A 15 0.44 -21.38 41.04
C LEU A 15 -0.42 -20.30 40.38
N SER A 16 -1.39 -19.73 41.11
CA SER A 16 -2.24 -18.63 40.60
C SER A 16 -1.42 -17.37 40.31
N THR A 17 -0.50 -17.01 41.19
CA THR A 17 0.37 -15.82 41.00
C THR A 17 1.40 -16.03 39.89
N CYS A 18 1.95 -17.24 39.73
CA CYS A 18 2.82 -17.57 38.60
C CYS A 18 2.09 -17.50 37.25
N LEU A 19 0.85 -17.98 37.17
CA LEU A 19 0.07 -17.95 35.93
C LEU A 19 -0.31 -16.52 35.52
N MET A 20 -0.62 -15.64 36.48
CA MET A 20 -0.90 -14.23 36.19
C MET A 20 0.34 -13.48 35.69
N TRP A 21 1.54 -13.82 36.18
CA TRP A 21 2.79 -13.22 35.71
C TRP A 21 3.13 -13.63 34.27
N GLN A 22 2.76 -14.86 33.88
CA GLN A 22 2.99 -15.36 32.52
C GLN A 22 2.03 -14.74 31.49
N VAL A 23 0.82 -14.34 31.89
CA VAL A 23 -0.15 -13.64 31.04
C VAL A 23 0.25 -12.18 30.82
N GLU A 24 0.74 -11.48 31.84
CA GLU A 24 1.15 -10.07 31.71
C GLU A 24 2.46 -9.90 30.92
N SER A 25 3.34 -10.91 30.92
CA SER A 25 4.57 -10.92 30.10
C SER A 25 4.36 -11.23 28.61
N ARG A 26 3.12 -11.56 28.21
CA ARG A 26 2.74 -11.80 26.81
C ARG A 26 1.91 -10.67 26.20
N ARG A 27 1.96 -9.46 26.77
CA ARG A 27 1.68 -8.28 25.96
C ARG A 27 2.97 -8.02 25.17
N PRO A 28 3.06 -8.37 23.87
CA PRO A 28 4.13 -7.82 23.07
C PRO A 28 4.01 -6.32 23.28
N ASN A 29 5.07 -5.73 23.82
CA ASN A 29 5.21 -4.29 23.87
C ASN A 29 5.37 -3.90 22.40
N ILE A 30 4.25 -3.86 21.66
CA ILE A 30 4.15 -3.33 20.31
C ILE A 30 4.32 -1.84 20.52
N ARG A 31 5.57 -1.45 20.79
CA ARG A 31 6.06 -0.12 20.52
C ARG A 31 5.85 0.03 19.04
N ILE A 32 4.73 0.62 18.66
CA ILE A 32 4.50 1.09 17.31
C ILE A 32 5.65 2.09 17.09
N PRO A 33 6.69 1.76 16.30
CA PRO A 33 7.86 2.63 16.18
C PRO A 33 7.48 3.98 15.54
N PHE A 34 6.29 4.07 14.94
CA PHE A 34 5.73 5.27 14.36
C PHE A 34 5.47 6.41 15.37
N LEU A 35 5.35 6.13 16.67
CA LEU A 35 5.09 7.17 17.70
C LEU A 35 6.20 7.32 18.74
N SER A 36 7.26 6.49 18.70
CA SER A 36 8.35 6.59 19.66
C SER A 36 9.39 7.64 19.22
N SER A 37 9.03 8.91 19.42
CA SER A 37 9.85 10.10 19.21
C SER A 37 10.96 10.25 20.25
N SER A 38 11.74 9.20 20.53
CA SER A 38 12.79 9.23 21.56
C SER A 38 14.04 8.47 21.13
N SER A 39 14.80 9.08 20.21
CA SER A 39 16.26 9.15 20.26
C SER A 39 16.73 9.92 19.04
N SER A 40 17.14 11.18 19.27
CA SER A 40 17.41 12.23 18.28
C SER A 40 16.17 12.68 17.49
N LYS A 41 16.08 13.98 17.17
CA LYS A 41 14.96 14.59 16.45
C LYS A 41 14.87 14.01 15.03
N LYS A 42 14.30 12.82 14.86
CA LYS A 42 14.13 12.20 13.54
C LYS A 42 13.19 13.08 12.75
N LYS A 43 13.76 13.81 11.78
CA LYS A 43 12.99 14.59 10.82
C LYS A 43 12.06 13.60 10.11
N TYR A 44 10.77 13.91 10.08
CA TYR A 44 9.80 13.08 9.41
C TYR A 44 10.22 12.90 7.94
N THR A 45 10.34 11.63 7.52
CA THR A 45 10.67 11.24 6.15
C THR A 45 9.47 10.51 5.57
N PRO A 46 8.84 11.07 4.51
CA PRO A 46 7.68 10.43 3.87
C PRO A 46 8.07 9.17 3.09
N LEU A 47 9.34 9.01 2.71
CA LEU A 47 9.84 7.91 1.91
C LEU A 47 10.54 6.88 2.78
N VAL A 48 10.10 5.63 2.65
CA VAL A 48 10.63 4.48 3.38
C VAL A 48 11.16 3.47 2.38
N PHE A 49 12.38 3.00 2.59
CA PHE A 49 13.02 1.95 1.82
C PHE A 49 13.16 0.69 2.67
N PHE A 50 12.42 -0.37 2.32
CA PHE A 50 12.57 -1.68 2.92
C PHE A 50 13.68 -2.45 2.20
N THR A 51 14.71 -2.84 2.95
CA THR A 51 15.95 -3.40 2.43
C THR A 51 16.50 -4.50 3.33
N PHE A 52 17.62 -5.08 2.91
CA PHE A 52 18.44 -6.04 3.65
C PHE A 52 19.87 -5.49 3.84
N PRO A 53 20.69 -6.10 4.71
CA PRO A 53 22.11 -5.79 4.78
C PRO A 53 22.78 -5.99 3.42
N LYS A 54 23.78 -5.15 3.12
CA LYS A 54 24.54 -5.23 1.86
C LYS A 54 25.14 -6.61 1.64
N GLY A 55 25.07 -7.11 0.41
CA GLY A 55 25.55 -8.44 0.03
C GLY A 55 24.61 -9.60 0.42
N TYR A 56 23.43 -9.32 1.01
CA TYR A 56 22.44 -10.35 1.25
C TYR A 56 21.57 -10.61 0.01
N ILE A 57 21.14 -9.55 -0.68
CA ILE A 57 20.35 -9.61 -1.92
C ILE A 57 20.87 -8.55 -2.89
N ASP A 58 21.37 -8.96 -4.05
CA ASP A 58 21.94 -8.07 -5.08
C ASP A 58 20.92 -7.00 -5.54
N GLU A 59 19.64 -7.38 -5.67
CA GLU A 59 18.56 -6.45 -6.03
C GLU A 59 18.42 -5.29 -5.02
N CYS A 60 18.70 -5.54 -3.73
CA CYS A 60 18.67 -4.51 -2.70
C CYS A 60 19.83 -3.53 -2.85
N ASP A 61 21.02 -4.03 -3.20
CA ASP A 61 22.21 -3.21 -3.41
C ASP A 61 22.07 -2.33 -4.67
N GLU A 62 21.47 -2.86 -5.74
CA GLU A 62 21.10 -2.10 -6.93
C GLU A 62 20.09 -0.99 -6.60
N MET A 63 19.04 -1.30 -5.81
CA MET A 63 18.05 -0.32 -5.40
C MET A 63 18.66 0.76 -4.50
N GLU A 64 19.53 0.39 -3.56
CA GLU A 64 20.23 1.33 -2.68
C GLU A 64 21.10 2.31 -3.48
N LYS A 65 21.75 1.85 -4.56
CA LYS A 65 22.50 2.72 -5.47
C LYS A 65 21.59 3.76 -6.12
N VAL A 66 20.45 3.34 -6.67
CA VAL A 66 19.48 4.25 -7.31
C VAL A 66 18.89 5.23 -6.30
N VAL A 67 18.49 4.75 -5.12
CA VAL A 67 17.96 5.57 -4.03
C VAL A 67 18.97 6.62 -3.58
N SER A 68 20.24 6.24 -3.42
CA SER A 68 21.32 7.15 -3.04
C SER A 68 21.58 8.25 -4.07
N GLU A 69 21.44 7.93 -5.37
CA GLU A 69 21.53 8.93 -6.43
C GLU A 69 20.33 9.89 -6.40
N VAL A 70 19.11 9.37 -6.24
CA VAL A 70 17.88 10.18 -6.19
C VAL A 70 17.84 11.06 -4.94
N GLU A 71 18.31 10.57 -3.80
CA GLU A 71 18.43 11.34 -2.54
C GLU A 71 19.32 12.57 -2.75
N LYS A 72 20.44 12.44 -3.46
CA LYS A 72 21.33 13.56 -3.82
C LYS A 72 20.68 14.53 -4.82
N GLU A 73 19.95 14.02 -5.81
CA GLU A 73 19.32 14.84 -6.86
C GLU A 73 18.11 15.63 -6.36
N VAL A 74 17.27 15.03 -5.52
CA VAL A 74 16.00 15.61 -5.07
C VAL A 74 16.15 16.32 -3.72
N GLY A 75 17.17 15.96 -2.93
CA GLY A 75 17.36 16.48 -1.57
C GLY A 75 16.38 15.89 -0.55
N CYS A 76 15.75 14.75 -0.87
CA CYS A 76 14.84 14.03 0.01
C CYS A 76 15.53 12.85 0.66
N GLN A 77 15.39 12.73 1.98
CA GLN A 77 15.94 11.59 2.73
C GLN A 77 15.01 10.38 2.68
N PHE A 78 15.60 9.20 2.59
CA PHE A 78 14.91 7.91 2.66
C PHE A 78 15.18 7.25 4.01
N GLU A 79 14.11 6.85 4.70
CA GLU A 79 14.19 6.01 5.89
C GLU A 79 14.45 4.57 5.49
N ARG A 80 15.63 4.05 5.82
CA ARG A 80 16.03 2.67 5.49
C ARG A 80 15.61 1.74 6.63
N LEU A 81 14.77 0.77 6.33
CA LEU A 81 14.30 -0.25 7.26
C LEU A 81 14.87 -1.60 6.84
N ASP A 82 15.73 -2.16 7.69
CA ASP A 82 16.35 -3.47 7.48
C ASP A 82 15.43 -4.55 8.04
N VAL A 83 14.82 -5.31 7.12
CA VAL A 83 13.84 -6.35 7.47
C VAL A 83 14.46 -7.52 8.21
N ALA A 84 15.75 -7.82 8.01
CA ALA A 84 16.41 -8.91 8.71
C ALA A 84 16.79 -8.54 10.15
N ARG A 85 17.04 -7.26 10.42
CA ARG A 85 17.51 -6.79 11.73
C ARG A 85 16.40 -6.26 12.62
N ASP A 86 15.33 -5.70 12.03
CA ASP A 86 14.24 -5.07 12.77
C ASP A 86 12.91 -5.85 12.59
N PRO A 87 12.43 -6.56 13.63
CA PRO A 87 11.16 -7.28 13.56
C PRO A 87 9.96 -6.34 13.38
N ALA A 88 10.08 -5.06 13.76
CA ALA A 88 9.03 -4.08 13.51
C ALA A 88 8.96 -3.70 12.02
N ALA A 89 10.10 -3.66 11.33
CA ALA A 89 10.15 -3.48 9.89
C ALA A 89 9.54 -4.67 9.15
N GLU A 90 9.83 -5.89 9.59
CA GLU A 90 9.22 -7.11 9.07
C GLU A 90 7.69 -7.12 9.25
N ALA A 91 7.20 -6.76 10.44
CA ALA A 91 5.77 -6.65 10.70
C ALA A 91 5.11 -5.58 9.82
N ALA A 92 5.73 -4.40 9.70
CA ALA A 92 5.23 -3.32 8.84
C ALA A 92 5.19 -3.75 7.36
N MET A 93 6.25 -4.40 6.87
CA MET A 93 6.29 -4.96 5.53
C MET A 93 5.14 -5.94 5.30
N SER A 94 4.93 -6.88 6.23
CA SER A 94 3.89 -7.91 6.13
C SER A 94 2.47 -7.32 6.04
N LEU A 95 2.26 -6.13 6.60
CA LEU A 95 1.00 -5.39 6.50
C LEU A 95 0.87 -4.66 5.14
N LEU A 96 1.97 -4.15 4.60
CA LEU A 96 1.98 -3.35 3.37
C LEU A 96 1.93 -4.21 2.10
N THR A 97 2.68 -5.31 2.06
CA THR A 97 2.80 -6.17 0.88
C THR A 97 2.67 -7.63 1.29
N ARG A 98 1.76 -8.34 0.62
CA ARG A 98 1.58 -9.79 0.77
C ARG A 98 2.28 -10.59 -0.31
N GLU A 99 2.53 -9.95 -1.46
CA GLU A 99 2.90 -10.66 -2.69
C GLU A 99 4.41 -10.66 -2.93
N ARG A 100 5.12 -9.60 -2.53
CA ARG A 100 6.54 -9.45 -2.84
C ARG A 100 7.32 -8.86 -1.67
N GLY A 101 8.43 -9.50 -1.34
CA GLY A 101 9.37 -9.05 -0.32
C GLY A 101 10.27 -7.89 -0.79
N PRO A 102 11.23 -7.48 0.03
CA PRO A 102 12.21 -6.44 -0.30
C PRO A 102 13.06 -6.86 -1.52
N PRO A 103 13.60 -5.91 -2.30
CA PRO A 103 13.58 -4.46 -2.07
C PRO A 103 12.32 -3.77 -2.61
N PHE A 104 11.77 -2.84 -1.81
CA PHE A 104 10.72 -1.93 -2.28
C PHE A 104 10.71 -0.59 -1.53
N LEU A 105 10.20 0.44 -2.19
CA LEU A 105 9.96 1.75 -1.63
C LEU A 105 8.49 1.91 -1.28
N TYR A 106 8.23 2.58 -0.16
CA TYR A 106 6.91 2.95 0.30
C TYR A 106 6.87 4.46 0.55
N ASN A 107 5.86 5.12 0.01
CA ASN A 107 5.59 6.52 0.30
C ASN A 107 4.42 6.60 1.29
N ARG A 108 4.67 7.17 2.48
CA ARG A 108 3.69 7.32 3.56
C ARG A 108 2.53 8.25 3.21
N GLU A 109 2.79 9.25 2.38
CA GLU A 109 1.79 10.26 2.02
C GLU A 109 0.83 9.75 0.94
N SER A 110 1.38 9.10 -0.09
CA SER A 110 0.58 8.57 -1.20
C SER A 110 0.14 7.13 -0.99
N CYS A 111 0.61 6.47 0.07
CA CYS A 111 0.45 5.04 0.34
C CYS A 111 0.87 4.14 -0.83
N GLN A 112 1.74 4.63 -1.72
CA GLN A 112 2.17 3.87 -2.90
C GLN A 112 3.38 3.00 -2.59
N ILE A 113 3.35 1.78 -3.13
CA ILE A 113 4.45 0.82 -3.06
C ILE A 113 5.09 0.72 -4.45
N MET A 114 6.41 0.78 -4.49
CA MET A 114 7.20 0.63 -5.70
C MET A 114 8.26 -0.47 -5.47
N HIS A 115 8.06 -1.60 -6.13
CA HIS A 115 9.05 -2.67 -6.12
C HIS A 115 10.21 -2.39 -7.09
N GLY A 116 11.34 -3.04 -6.86
CA GLY A 116 12.34 -3.29 -7.90
C GLY A 116 11.72 -4.03 -9.09
N SER A 117 12.45 -4.07 -10.22
CA SER A 117 12.06 -4.61 -11.54
C SER A 117 10.83 -5.55 -11.59
N PRO A 118 9.91 -5.43 -12.57
CA PRO A 118 8.67 -6.21 -12.61
C PRO A 118 8.92 -7.72 -12.48
N PRO A 119 8.01 -8.47 -11.81
CA PRO A 119 8.02 -9.92 -11.89
C PRO A 119 7.90 -10.33 -13.36
N ARG A 120 8.72 -11.28 -13.80
CA ARG A 120 8.63 -11.87 -15.15
C ARG A 120 7.32 -12.66 -15.26
N THR A 121 6.21 -12.00 -15.58
CA THR A 121 4.94 -12.64 -15.95
C THR A 121 4.52 -12.22 -17.36
N ALA A 122 5.44 -12.29 -18.31
CA ALA A 122 5.14 -12.55 -19.70
C ALA A 122 6.42 -12.99 -20.42
N PRO A 123 6.40 -14.03 -21.26
CA PRO A 123 7.45 -14.24 -22.24
C PRO A 123 7.36 -13.10 -23.25
N SER A 124 8.07 -11.99 -23.03
CA SER A 124 8.35 -11.04 -24.10
C SER A 124 9.06 -11.84 -25.21
N ARG A 125 8.42 -11.92 -26.39
CA ARG A 125 9.04 -12.52 -27.57
C ARG A 125 10.39 -11.86 -27.77
N LYS A 126 11.46 -12.64 -27.62
CA LYS A 126 12.82 -12.22 -27.94
C LYS A 126 12.85 -11.80 -29.42
N THR A 127 12.79 -10.51 -29.68
CA THR A 127 13.35 -9.96 -30.91
C THR A 127 14.87 -10.06 -30.76
N LYS A 128 15.54 -10.60 -31.77
CA LYS A 128 16.84 -11.27 -31.64
C LYS A 128 18.05 -10.33 -31.64
N ASP A 129 17.86 -9.01 -31.59
CA ASP A 129 18.91 -8.04 -31.93
C ASP A 129 19.11 -6.87 -30.93
N ASP A 130 18.50 -6.87 -29.74
CA ASP A 130 18.80 -5.83 -28.74
C ASP A 130 19.62 -6.41 -27.58
N ASP A 131 20.90 -6.06 -27.60
CA ASP A 131 21.89 -6.38 -26.58
C ASP A 131 21.43 -5.93 -25.18
N LYS A 132 21.35 -6.89 -24.26
CA LYS A 132 21.55 -6.67 -22.82
C LYS A 132 20.58 -5.66 -22.18
N GLU A 133 19.28 -5.95 -22.20
CA GLU A 133 18.30 -5.28 -21.33
C GLU A 133 18.56 -5.70 -19.86
N GLU A 134 19.56 -5.04 -19.27
CA GLU A 134 19.93 -5.14 -17.86
C GLU A 134 18.68 -4.82 -17.02
N LYS A 135 18.45 -5.57 -15.94
CA LYS A 135 17.31 -5.39 -15.01
C LYS A 135 17.45 -4.06 -14.24
N THR A 136 17.53 -2.95 -14.94
CA THR A 136 17.75 -1.65 -14.32
C THR A 136 16.46 -1.18 -13.69
N ILE A 137 16.53 -0.94 -12.38
CA ILE A 137 15.48 -0.26 -11.63
C ILE A 137 15.18 1.08 -12.29
N ASP A 138 13.89 1.37 -12.53
CA ASP A 138 13.47 2.61 -13.18
C ASP A 138 13.71 3.82 -12.28
N LYS A 139 14.88 4.46 -12.46
CA LYS A 139 15.29 5.67 -11.74
C LYS A 139 14.30 6.82 -11.92
N ALA A 140 13.66 6.94 -13.09
CA ALA A 140 12.68 8.01 -13.34
C ALA A 140 11.44 7.80 -12.47
N ARG A 141 11.00 6.56 -12.31
CA ARG A 141 9.92 6.18 -11.41
C ARG A 141 10.26 6.43 -9.94
N VAL A 142 11.47 6.08 -9.50
CA VAL A 142 11.96 6.37 -8.14
C VAL A 142 11.94 7.88 -7.88
N ARG A 143 12.42 8.68 -8.83
CA ARG A 143 12.41 10.14 -8.76
C ARG A 143 10.98 10.70 -8.72
N ALA A 144 10.05 10.14 -9.49
CA ALA A 144 8.65 10.55 -9.47
C ALA A 144 8.00 10.26 -8.12
N LEU A 145 8.24 9.07 -7.54
CA LEU A 145 7.79 8.70 -6.20
C LEU A 145 8.34 9.65 -5.14
N ALA A 146 9.64 9.96 -5.22
CA ALA A 146 10.33 10.84 -4.28
C ALA A 146 9.75 12.27 -4.30
N LYS A 147 9.29 12.71 -5.47
CA LYS A 147 8.60 13.99 -5.64
C LYS A 147 7.10 13.94 -5.25
N GLY A 148 6.62 12.83 -4.70
CA GLY A 148 5.22 12.65 -4.32
C GLY A 148 4.26 12.54 -5.50
N ARG A 149 4.75 12.21 -6.71
CA ARG A 149 3.87 12.04 -7.88
C ARG A 149 3.23 10.66 -7.84
N TYR A 150 1.96 10.61 -8.20
CA TYR A 150 1.23 9.35 -8.39
C TYR A 150 1.89 8.52 -9.48
N LEU A 151 2.29 7.30 -9.14
CA LEU A 151 2.82 6.34 -10.10
C LEU A 151 1.71 5.51 -10.76
N PRO A 152 1.70 5.37 -12.10
CA PRO A 152 0.80 4.42 -12.75
C PRO A 152 1.20 2.96 -12.42
N PRO A 153 0.26 2.01 -12.52
CA PRO A 153 0.55 0.59 -12.36
C PRO A 153 1.68 0.14 -13.29
N ILE A 154 2.52 -0.79 -12.82
CA ILE A 154 3.63 -1.34 -13.60
C ILE A 154 3.06 -2.00 -14.87
N GLY A 155 3.59 -1.65 -16.04
CA GLY A 155 3.17 -2.20 -17.34
C GLY A 155 2.16 -1.33 -18.12
N VAL A 156 1.60 -0.28 -17.51
CA VAL A 156 0.72 0.66 -18.21
C VAL A 156 1.56 1.76 -18.87
N LYS A 157 1.72 1.68 -20.20
CA LYS A 157 2.36 2.75 -20.98
C LYS A 157 1.43 3.96 -21.02
N VAL A 158 1.71 4.97 -20.20
CA VAL A 158 1.01 6.26 -20.28
C VAL A 158 1.59 7.03 -21.45
N ASN A 159 0.82 7.12 -22.55
CA ASN A 159 1.20 7.89 -23.74
C ASN A 159 1.31 9.38 -23.36
N PRO A 160 2.42 10.10 -23.67
CA PRO A 160 2.58 11.51 -23.29
C PRO A 160 1.51 12.47 -23.85
N ASN A 161 0.69 12.03 -24.81
CA ASN A 161 -0.43 12.80 -25.37
C ASN A 161 -1.76 12.63 -24.63
N THR A 162 -1.87 11.79 -23.59
CA THR A 162 -3.07 11.79 -22.75
C THR A 162 -3.00 12.94 -21.76
N LYS A 163 -3.86 13.95 -21.97
CA LYS A 163 -4.02 15.11 -21.09
C LYS A 163 -4.08 14.65 -19.63
N LYS A 164 -3.26 15.28 -18.78
CA LYS A 164 -3.25 15.10 -17.33
C LYS A 164 -4.64 15.38 -16.76
N SER A 165 -5.46 14.35 -16.61
CA SER A 165 -6.56 14.37 -15.65
C SER A 165 -5.97 14.03 -14.29
N ALA A 166 -6.20 14.91 -13.31
CA ALA A 166 -5.88 14.65 -11.91
C ALA A 166 -6.66 13.41 -11.41
N PRO A 167 -6.22 12.71 -10.35
CA PRO A 167 -6.93 11.53 -9.87
C PRO A 167 -8.18 11.97 -9.10
N GLY A 168 -9.26 12.24 -9.83
CA GLY A 168 -10.58 11.81 -9.41
C GLY A 168 -10.74 10.36 -9.87
N ILE A 169 -11.23 9.50 -8.98
CA ILE A 169 -11.55 8.10 -9.28
C ILE A 169 -12.49 8.08 -10.49
N VAL A 170 -11.94 7.78 -11.66
CA VAL A 170 -12.70 7.36 -12.84
C VAL A 170 -11.93 6.16 -13.38
N VAL A 171 -12.26 5.01 -12.81
CA VAL A 171 -12.02 3.74 -13.48
C VAL A 171 -12.88 3.79 -14.74
N SER A 172 -12.23 3.84 -15.89
CA SER A 172 -12.85 3.65 -17.20
C SER A 172 -13.55 2.29 -17.21
N GLN A 173 -14.86 2.30 -16.96
CA GLN A 173 -15.79 1.21 -17.22
C GLN A 173 -16.92 1.75 -18.10
N GLU A 174 -16.52 2.23 -19.26
CA GLU A 174 -17.36 2.47 -20.44
C GLU A 174 -17.54 1.04 -21.01
N ASP A 175 -18.58 0.24 -20.73
CA ASP A 175 -20.00 0.46 -20.99
C ASP A 175 -20.89 -0.51 -20.18
N SER A 176 -20.65 -0.71 -18.86
CA SER A 176 -21.43 -1.69 -18.07
C SER A 176 -21.93 -1.20 -16.71
N SER A 177 -21.58 0.02 -16.30
CA SER A 177 -21.97 0.55 -14.98
C SER A 177 -23.17 1.50 -15.01
N PHE A 178 -23.64 1.93 -16.19
CA PHE A 178 -24.75 2.88 -16.28
C PHE A 178 -26.08 2.23 -15.81
N ASP A 179 -26.34 0.99 -16.22
CA ASP A 179 -27.58 0.28 -15.90
C ASP A 179 -27.73 -0.08 -14.41
N GLN A 180 -26.65 -0.40 -13.69
CA GLN A 180 -26.78 -0.77 -12.27
C GLN A 180 -27.02 0.44 -11.36
N THR A 181 -26.48 1.61 -11.69
CA THR A 181 -26.68 2.81 -10.85
C THR A 181 -28.08 3.39 -10.96
N GLU A 182 -28.77 3.22 -12.09
CA GLU A 182 -30.17 3.64 -12.21
C GLU A 182 -31.11 2.71 -11.44
N VAL A 183 -30.89 1.40 -11.52
CA VAL A 183 -31.67 0.38 -10.81
C VAL A 183 -31.57 0.55 -9.28
N ILE A 184 -30.39 0.88 -8.76
CA ILE A 184 -30.21 1.09 -7.31
C ILE A 184 -30.89 2.39 -6.86
N LYS A 185 -30.87 3.46 -7.67
CA LYS A 185 -31.52 4.73 -7.32
C LYS A 185 -33.04 4.63 -7.31
N GLU A 186 -33.64 3.88 -8.24
CA GLU A 186 -35.11 3.71 -8.31
C GLU A 186 -35.68 2.91 -7.15
N SER A 187 -34.91 1.96 -6.61
CA SER A 187 -35.32 1.15 -5.46
C SER A 187 -35.44 1.92 -4.13
N SER A 188 -34.93 3.15 -4.08
CA SER A 188 -34.89 4.01 -2.89
C SER A 188 -35.92 5.15 -2.88
N LEU A 189 -36.71 5.29 -3.96
CA LEU A 189 -37.66 6.38 -4.13
C LEU A 189 -39.06 6.02 -3.60
N THR A 190 -39.77 7.01 -3.07
CA THR A 190 -41.19 6.84 -2.71
C THR A 190 -42.03 6.69 -3.99
N PRO A 191 -43.19 6.02 -3.93
CA PRO A 191 -44.03 5.79 -5.12
C PRO A 191 -44.43 7.09 -5.84
N GLU A 192 -44.64 8.18 -5.09
CA GLU A 192 -44.98 9.51 -5.62
C GLU A 192 -43.79 10.16 -6.36
N GLN A 193 -42.56 9.95 -5.90
CA GLN A 193 -41.35 10.44 -6.57
C GLN A 193 -41.08 9.70 -7.88
N LEU A 194 -41.39 8.41 -7.92
CA LEU A 194 -41.22 7.57 -9.10
C LEU A 194 -42.21 7.97 -10.20
N GLU A 195 -43.44 8.32 -9.83
CA GLU A 195 -44.43 8.89 -10.75
C GLU A 195 -43.99 10.26 -11.30
N GLY A 196 -43.47 11.14 -10.43
CA GLY A 196 -42.91 12.43 -10.83
C GLY A 196 -41.73 12.31 -11.80
N LYS A 197 -40.84 11.33 -11.59
CA LYS A 197 -39.70 11.05 -12.49
C LYS A 197 -40.19 10.63 -13.89
N ARG A 198 -41.12 9.66 -13.96
CA ARG A 198 -41.68 9.21 -15.25
C ARG A 198 -42.41 10.32 -15.99
N ALA A 199 -43.14 11.17 -15.29
CA ALA A 199 -43.82 12.31 -15.91
C ALA A 199 -42.84 13.32 -16.51
N MET A 200 -41.67 13.53 -15.89
CA MET A 200 -40.61 14.36 -16.48
C MET A 200 -39.96 13.71 -17.69
N GLU A 201 -39.65 12.41 -17.62
CA GLU A 201 -39.08 11.67 -18.76
C GLU A 201 -39.99 11.70 -19.99
N GLN A 202 -41.30 11.53 -19.80
CA GLN A 202 -42.27 11.63 -20.88
C GLN A 202 -42.31 13.03 -21.52
N ARG A 203 -42.18 14.09 -20.71
CA ARG A 203 -42.12 15.47 -21.23
C ARG A 203 -40.84 15.74 -22.00
N ALA A 204 -39.71 15.25 -21.49
CA ALA A 204 -38.42 15.38 -22.15
C ALA A 204 -38.39 14.61 -23.48
N ALA A 205 -38.90 13.36 -23.49
CA ALA A 205 -39.02 12.55 -24.69
C ALA A 205 -39.92 13.20 -25.75
N ALA A 206 -41.06 13.76 -25.33
CA ALA A 206 -41.96 14.49 -26.22
C ALA A 206 -41.33 15.76 -26.81
N GLN A 207 -40.50 16.48 -26.05
CA GLN A 207 -39.73 17.62 -26.56
C GLN A 207 -38.67 17.19 -27.57
N THR A 208 -37.90 16.13 -27.29
CA THR A 208 -36.89 15.62 -28.23
C THR A 208 -37.48 15.04 -29.51
N ALA A 209 -38.74 14.59 -29.47
CA ALA A 209 -39.46 14.10 -30.65
C ALA A 209 -40.12 15.21 -31.46
N ALA A 210 -40.29 16.43 -30.90
CA ALA A 210 -40.81 17.59 -31.61
C ALA A 210 -39.72 18.43 -32.30
N ASP A 211 -38.46 18.29 -31.85
CA ASP A 211 -37.29 18.98 -32.40
C ASP A 211 -36.58 18.18 -33.54
N ASN A 212 -37.10 17.00 -33.91
CA ASN A 212 -36.68 16.21 -35.07
C ASN A 212 -37.81 16.11 -36.11
#